data_AF-A0A956K9K5-F1
#
_entry.id   AF-A0A956K9K5-F1
#
_cell.length_a   1.000
_cell.length_b   1.000
_cell.length_c   1.000
_cell.angle_alpha   90.00
_cell.angle_beta   90.00
_cell.angle_gamma   90.00
#
_symmetry.space_group_name_H-M   'P 1'
#
loop_
_entity.id
_entity.type
_entity.pdbx_description
1 polymer ?
#
loop_
_entity_poly.entity_id
_entity_poly.type
_entity_poly.pdbx_seq_one_letter_code
_entity_poly.pdbx_strand_id
1 'polypeptide(L)'
;MTVSRSLESGSVLSRSLAMLIADFPALFGLSLLAWSPRIVLAVIWPEIETGGDIRPTTIVGVLATIALAVFLAQIQTVLVALRLWRSASDSEIKVARSSRLLVPVVVSAVAVSVLTALAFGFFLIPGWIVLAGLFVTLPALLAEGGSPFAAPGRSWQLMNGHKLPIFALVLMLSVVERCFDLLTDYLKLPALVGVFAAVLVYALQAVAAVVTYEDLTGHGPDLVLAEPPSEAELAEEDR
;
A
#
# COMPACT_ATOMS: atom_id res chain seq x y z
N MET A 1 25.17 14.09 9.61
CA MET A 1 24.80 13.79 8.21
C MET A 1 24.84 12.30 8.04
N THR A 2 23.70 11.63 8.17
CA THR A 2 23.56 10.22 7.81
C THR A 2 23.63 10.13 6.29
N VAL A 3 24.57 9.34 5.76
CA VAL A 3 24.65 9.06 4.31
C VAL A 3 23.36 8.35 3.93
N SER A 4 22.47 9.03 3.19
CA SER A 4 21.25 8.41 2.69
C SER A 4 21.64 7.31 1.71
N ARG A 5 21.30 6.06 2.01
CA ARG A 5 21.44 4.95 1.05
C ARG A 5 20.67 5.30 -0.22
N SER A 6 21.23 5.00 -1.38
CA SER A 6 20.53 5.18 -2.65
C SER A 6 19.24 4.35 -2.63
N LEU A 7 18.09 5.01 -2.80
CA LEU A 7 16.82 4.33 -3.00
C LEU A 7 16.80 3.69 -4.38
N GLU A 8 17.24 2.45 -4.44
CA GLU A 8 17.17 1.63 -5.64
C GLU A 8 15.82 0.92 -5.68
N SER A 9 14.98 1.25 -6.67
CA SER A 9 13.65 0.67 -6.83
C SER A 9 13.67 -0.86 -6.91
N GLY A 10 14.74 -1.44 -7.47
CA GLY A 10 14.95 -2.89 -7.51
C GLY A 10 15.17 -3.52 -6.13
N SER A 11 15.89 -2.84 -5.24
CA SER A 11 16.09 -3.28 -3.85
C SER A 11 14.77 -3.25 -3.07
N VAL A 12 14.00 -2.16 -3.21
CA VAL A 12 12.68 -2.03 -2.59
C VAL A 12 11.75 -3.14 -3.07
N LEU A 13 11.71 -3.40 -4.38
CA LEU A 13 10.85 -4.46 -4.95
C LEU A 13 11.26 -5.85 -4.46
N SER A 14 12.56 -6.16 -4.49
CA SER A 14 13.09 -7.46 -4.06
C SER A 14 12.77 -7.73 -2.58
N ARG A 15 13.01 -6.73 -1.72
CA ARG A 15 12.66 -6.82 -0.29
C ARG A 15 11.16 -6.95 -0.06
N SER A 16 10.36 -6.19 -0.80
CA SER A 16 8.90 -6.27 -0.68
C SER A 16 8.36 -7.65 -1.11
N LEU A 17 8.95 -8.23 -2.16
CA LEU A 17 8.61 -9.56 -2.61
C LEU A 17 9.04 -10.63 -1.61
N ALA A 18 10.25 -10.51 -1.05
CA ALA A 18 10.74 -11.41 -0.02
C ALA A 18 9.82 -11.42 1.22
N MET A 19 9.41 -10.24 1.70
CA MET A 19 8.44 -10.10 2.79
C MET A 19 7.07 -10.69 2.43
N LEU A 20 6.59 -10.41 1.22
CA LEU A 20 5.30 -10.94 0.76
C LEU A 20 5.30 -12.47 0.72
N ILE A 21 6.41 -13.09 0.30
CA ILE A 21 6.55 -14.56 0.26
C ILE A 21 6.68 -15.12 1.69
N ALA A 22 7.48 -14.50 2.55
CA ALA A 22 7.70 -14.95 3.93
C ALA A 22 6.41 -14.96 4.76
N ASP A 23 5.59 -13.92 4.62
CA ASP A 23 4.33 -13.74 5.37
C ASP A 23 3.07 -13.96 4.49
N PHE A 24 3.20 -14.73 3.41
CA PHE A 24 2.18 -14.83 2.36
C PHE A 24 0.76 -15.11 2.88
N PRO A 25 0.49 -16.15 3.68
CA PRO A 25 -0.88 -16.49 4.07
C PRO A 25 -1.58 -15.36 4.83
N ALA A 26 -0.82 -14.65 5.68
CA ALA A 26 -1.38 -13.59 6.51
C ALA A 26 -1.55 -12.28 5.74
N LEU A 27 -0.56 -11.89 4.93
CA LEU A 27 -0.68 -10.71 4.07
C LEU A 27 -1.80 -10.90 3.04
N PHE A 28 -1.84 -12.05 2.37
CA PHE A 28 -2.91 -12.39 1.44
C PHE A 28 -4.28 -12.41 2.12
N GLY A 29 -4.40 -12.99 3.31
CA GLY A 29 -5.66 -13.00 4.08
C GLY A 29 -6.14 -11.60 4.46
N LEU A 30 -5.24 -10.72 4.90
CA LEU A 30 -5.56 -9.32 5.21
C LEU A 30 -5.96 -8.53 3.95
N SER A 31 -5.26 -8.76 2.84
CA SER A 31 -5.60 -8.17 1.55
C SER A 31 -6.97 -8.63 1.07
N LEU A 32 -7.28 -9.92 1.16
CA LEU A 32 -8.59 -10.46 0.80
C LEU A 32 -9.71 -9.85 1.66
N LEU A 33 -9.47 -9.69 2.96
CA LEU A 33 -10.40 -9.02 3.86
C LEU A 33 -10.64 -7.55 3.45
N ALA A 34 -9.57 -6.80 3.18
CA ALA A 34 -9.65 -5.41 2.74
C ALA A 34 -10.39 -5.28 1.40
N TRP A 35 -10.21 -6.22 0.48
CA TRP A 35 -10.84 -6.21 -0.85
C TRP A 35 -12.24 -6.84 -0.88
N SER A 36 -12.67 -7.50 0.19
CA SER A 36 -13.97 -8.15 0.26
C SER A 36 -15.16 -7.26 -0.13
N PRO A 37 -15.22 -5.95 0.24
CA PRO A 37 -16.34 -5.10 -0.18
C PRO A 37 -16.42 -4.95 -1.70
N ARG A 38 -15.27 -4.84 -2.37
CA ARG A 38 -15.23 -4.74 -3.83
C ARG A 38 -15.59 -6.06 -4.50
N ILE A 39 -15.12 -7.19 -3.96
CA ILE A 39 -15.48 -8.52 -4.46
C ILE A 39 -17.00 -8.72 -4.39
N VAL A 40 -17.61 -8.36 -3.25
CA VAL A 40 -19.06 -8.42 -3.06
C VAL A 40 -19.78 -7.51 -4.07
N LEU A 41 -19.29 -6.28 -4.27
CA LEU A 41 -19.86 -5.36 -5.26
C LEU A 41 -19.75 -5.90 -6.69
N ALA A 42 -18.64 -6.52 -7.08
CA ALA A 42 -18.46 -7.11 -8.39
C ALA A 42 -19.43 -8.29 -8.64
N VAL A 43 -19.72 -9.08 -7.60
CA VAL A 43 -20.69 -10.20 -7.68
C VAL A 43 -22.13 -9.70 -7.74
N ILE A 44 -22.48 -8.70 -6.93
CA ILE A 44 -23.86 -8.18 -6.87
C ILE A 44 -24.16 -7.29 -8.08
N TRP A 45 -23.16 -6.57 -8.60
CA TRP A 45 -23.35 -5.52 -9.59
C TRP A 45 -22.32 -5.56 -10.74
N PRO A 46 -22.31 -6.64 -11.55
CA PRO A 46 -21.29 -6.86 -12.59
C PRO A 46 -21.29 -5.78 -13.69
N GLU A 47 -22.41 -5.10 -13.89
CA GLU A 47 -22.59 -4.05 -14.89
C GLU A 47 -21.65 -2.85 -14.69
N ILE A 48 -21.21 -2.58 -13.45
CA ILE A 48 -20.29 -1.49 -13.12
C ILE A 48 -18.89 -1.75 -13.69
N GLU A 49 -18.47 -3.01 -13.79
CA GLU A 49 -17.12 -3.35 -14.30
C GLU A 49 -17.06 -3.41 -15.83
N THR A 50 -18.18 -3.75 -16.50
CA THR A 50 -18.20 -3.98 -17.95
C THR A 50 -18.14 -2.73 -18.84
N GLY A 51 -18.06 -1.52 -18.26
CA GLY A 51 -17.79 -0.30 -19.04
C GLY A 51 -18.85 0.03 -20.09
N GLY A 52 -20.12 0.15 -19.69
CA GLY A 52 -21.19 0.61 -20.56
C GLY A 52 -20.96 2.02 -21.14
N ASP A 53 -21.79 2.40 -22.13
CA ASP A 53 -21.74 3.68 -22.85
C ASP A 53 -21.34 4.88 -21.95
N ILE A 54 -20.31 5.62 -22.38
CA ILE A 54 -19.73 6.76 -21.64
C ILE A 54 -20.73 7.94 -21.61
N ARG A 55 -21.71 7.86 -20.71
CA ARG A 55 -22.59 8.97 -20.31
C ARG A 55 -21.88 9.87 -19.29
N PRO A 56 -22.29 11.13 -19.07
CA PRO A 56 -21.74 11.97 -17.99
C PRO A 56 -21.81 11.32 -16.59
N THR A 57 -22.82 10.48 -16.35
CA THR A 57 -22.92 9.62 -15.15
C THR A 57 -21.75 8.63 -15.03
N THR A 58 -21.12 8.26 -16.15
CA THR A 58 -19.97 7.35 -16.23
C THR A 58 -18.70 8.03 -15.75
N ILE A 59 -18.51 9.34 -15.96
CA ILE A 59 -17.32 10.05 -15.43
C ILE A 59 -17.36 10.05 -13.90
N VAL A 60 -18.52 10.37 -13.32
CA VAL A 60 -18.71 10.30 -11.86
C VAL A 60 -18.52 8.87 -11.36
N GLY A 61 -19.04 7.87 -12.08
CA GLY A 61 -18.85 6.45 -11.76
C GLY A 61 -17.39 6.01 -11.80
N VAL A 62 -16.63 6.43 -12.82
CA VAL A 62 -15.19 6.13 -12.95
C VAL A 62 -14.41 6.77 -11.81
N LEU A 63 -14.66 8.05 -11.50
CA LEU A 63 -13.99 8.73 -10.39
C LEU A 63 -14.34 8.09 -9.03
N ALA A 64 -15.59 7.69 -8.83
CA ALA A 64 -16.01 6.98 -7.61
C ALA A 64 -15.33 5.61 -7.51
N THR A 65 -15.17 4.89 -8.63
CA THR A 65 -14.49 3.59 -8.68
C THR A 65 -12.99 3.74 -8.38
N ILE A 66 -12.33 4.75 -8.95
CA ILE A 66 -10.93 5.09 -8.65
C ILE A 66 -10.80 5.45 -7.17
N ALA A 67 -11.67 6.30 -6.65
CA ALA A 67 -11.63 6.70 -5.24
C ALA A 67 -11.81 5.50 -4.30
N LEU A 68 -12.76 4.60 -4.61
CA LEU A 68 -12.95 3.37 -3.84
C LEU A 68 -11.74 2.45 -3.92
N ALA A 69 -11.16 2.24 -5.11
CA ALA A 69 -9.98 1.40 -5.28
C ALA A 69 -8.78 1.93 -4.49
N VAL A 70 -8.51 3.24 -4.58
CA VAL A 70 -7.44 3.88 -3.81
C VAL A 70 -7.71 3.76 -2.31
N PHE A 71 -8.96 3.97 -1.87
CA PHE A 71 -9.33 3.83 -0.46
C PHE A 71 -9.09 2.41 0.08
N LEU A 72 -9.46 1.37 -0.68
CA LEU A 72 -9.20 -0.01 -0.28
C LEU A 72 -7.70 -0.33 -0.23
N ALA A 73 -6.93 0.15 -1.21
CA ALA A 73 -5.47 0.02 -1.21
C ALA A 73 -4.81 0.71 0.00
N GLN A 74 -5.35 1.86 0.41
CA GLN A 74 -4.94 2.58 1.62
C GLN A 74 -5.24 1.78 2.90
N ILE A 75 -6.44 1.22 3.05
CA ILE A 75 -6.80 0.36 4.18
C ILE A 75 -5.89 -0.86 4.25
N GLN A 76 -5.63 -1.49 3.11
CA GLN A 76 -4.71 -2.62 3.03
C GLN A 76 -3.29 -2.25 3.45
N THR A 77 -2.79 -1.09 3.01
CA THR A 77 -1.47 -0.57 3.43
C THR A 77 -1.39 -0.44 4.95
N VAL A 78 -2.46 0.03 5.59
CA VAL A 78 -2.52 0.16 7.06
C VAL A 78 -2.47 -1.21 7.73
N LEU A 79 -3.26 -2.18 7.26
CA LEU A 79 -3.29 -3.53 7.84
C LEU A 79 -1.93 -4.22 7.72
N VAL A 80 -1.27 -4.08 6.57
CA VAL A 80 0.07 -4.61 6.33
C VAL A 80 1.09 -3.92 7.23
N ALA A 81 1.10 -2.58 7.28
CA ALA A 81 2.01 -1.82 8.14
C ALA A 81 1.88 -2.20 9.62
N LEU A 82 0.65 -2.25 10.13
CA LEU A 82 0.38 -2.66 11.51
C LEU A 82 0.85 -4.08 11.81
N ARG A 83 0.72 -5.01 10.85
CA ARG A 83 1.21 -6.38 11.01
C ARG A 83 2.73 -6.42 11.04
N LEU A 84 3.40 -5.82 10.06
CA LEU A 84 4.86 -5.83 9.94
C LEU A 84 5.49 -5.21 11.19
N TRP A 85 4.99 -4.06 11.64
CA TRP A 85 5.54 -3.41 12.84
C TRP A 85 5.18 -4.10 14.15
N ARG A 86 4.06 -4.82 14.21
CA ARG A 86 3.73 -5.65 15.38
C ARG A 86 4.62 -6.87 15.47
N SER A 87 4.99 -7.48 14.34
CA SER A 87 5.89 -8.64 14.32
C SER A 87 7.31 -8.29 14.73
N ALA A 88 7.70 -7.04 14.54
CA ALA A 88 9.08 -6.61 14.65
C ALA A 88 9.40 -5.84 15.94
N SER A 89 8.42 -5.64 16.81
CA SER A 89 8.62 -5.05 18.13
C SER A 89 8.22 -6.05 19.20
N ASP A 90 9.22 -6.62 19.88
CA ASP A 90 9.05 -7.38 21.14
C ASP A 90 8.51 -6.50 22.27
N SER A 91 8.65 -5.19 22.14
CA SER A 91 8.04 -4.25 23.06
C SER A 91 6.55 -4.19 22.78
N GLU A 92 5.74 -4.22 23.83
CA GLU A 92 4.32 -3.89 23.86
C GLU A 92 4.05 -2.51 23.25
N ILE A 93 4.19 -2.36 21.93
CA ILE A 93 3.76 -1.18 21.18
C ILE A 93 2.26 -1.15 21.33
N LYS A 94 1.87 -0.36 22.34
CA LYS A 94 0.54 -0.14 22.89
C LYS A 94 -0.51 -0.16 21.79
N VAL A 95 -1.06 -1.35 21.54
CA VAL A 95 -2.24 -1.58 20.69
C VAL A 95 -3.42 -0.70 21.17
N ALA A 96 -3.41 -0.22 22.41
CA ALA A 96 -4.32 0.79 22.94
C ALA A 96 -4.29 2.16 22.20
N ARG A 97 -3.24 2.50 21.43
CA ARG A 97 -3.24 3.66 20.52
C ARG A 97 -3.97 3.38 19.20
N SER A 98 -4.21 2.11 18.86
CA SER A 98 -4.75 1.69 17.55
C SER A 98 -6.14 2.26 17.28
N SER A 99 -7.06 2.26 18.26
CA SER A 99 -8.41 2.77 18.03
C SER A 99 -8.46 4.29 17.79
N ARG A 100 -7.56 5.05 18.42
CA ARG A 100 -7.45 6.51 18.21
C ARG A 100 -6.84 6.87 16.86
N LEU A 101 -6.08 5.95 16.25
CA LEU A 101 -5.49 6.14 14.92
C LEU A 101 -6.45 5.79 13.78
N LEU A 102 -7.52 5.03 14.04
CA LEU A 102 -8.49 4.66 12.99
C LEU A 102 -9.11 5.88 12.31
N VAL A 103 -9.57 6.87 13.09
CA VAL A 103 -10.20 8.07 12.51
C VAL A 103 -9.20 8.88 11.66
N PRO A 104 -8.00 9.24 12.15
CA PRO A 104 -6.96 9.86 11.33
C PRO A 104 -6.63 9.08 10.06
N VAL A 105 -6.48 7.75 10.15
CA VAL A 105 -6.17 6.89 9.01
C VAL A 105 -7.27 6.96 7.96
N VAL A 106 -8.54 6.81 8.37
CA VAL A 106 -9.67 6.87 7.44
C VAL A 106 -9.76 8.25 6.80
N VAL A 107 -9.61 9.33 7.58
CA VAL A 107 -9.62 10.70 7.06
C VAL A 107 -8.49 10.92 6.04
N SER A 108 -7.28 10.46 6.36
CA SER A 108 -6.13 10.58 5.46
C SER A 108 -6.30 9.73 4.19
N ALA A 109 -6.80 8.50 4.33
CA ALA A 109 -7.08 7.60 3.20
C ALA A 109 -8.14 8.20 2.26
N VAL A 110 -9.22 8.76 2.79
CA VAL A 110 -10.26 9.45 1.99
C VAL A 110 -9.66 10.68 1.31
N ALA A 111 -8.90 11.50 2.02
CA ALA A 111 -8.26 12.69 1.44
C ALA A 111 -7.30 12.34 0.30
N VAL A 112 -6.43 11.35 0.49
CA VAL A 112 -5.50 10.83 -0.54
C VAL A 112 -6.28 10.29 -1.74
N SER A 113 -7.36 9.54 -1.50
CA SER A 113 -8.19 8.96 -2.56
C SER A 113 -8.87 10.02 -3.41
N VAL A 114 -9.46 11.04 -2.77
CA VAL A 114 -10.12 12.17 -3.47
C VAL A 114 -9.10 12.99 -4.25
N LEU A 115 -7.96 13.35 -3.65
CA LEU A 115 -6.91 14.12 -4.32
C LEU A 115 -6.35 13.37 -5.53
N THR A 116 -6.12 12.07 -5.38
CA THR A 116 -5.64 11.21 -6.47
C THR A 116 -6.68 11.10 -7.59
N ALA A 117 -7.95 10.85 -7.25
CA ALA A 117 -9.03 10.76 -8.22
C ALA A 117 -9.21 12.08 -9.00
N LEU A 118 -9.17 13.23 -8.31
CA LEU A 118 -9.22 14.54 -8.95
C LEU A 118 -8.02 14.76 -9.88
N ALA A 119 -6.81 14.41 -9.45
CA ALA A 119 -5.62 14.54 -10.27
C ALA A 119 -5.70 13.71 -11.57
N PHE A 120 -6.16 12.45 -11.47
CA PHE A 120 -6.43 11.61 -12.65
C PHE A 120 -7.57 12.15 -13.52
N GLY A 121 -8.58 12.78 -12.92
CA GLY A 121 -9.70 13.41 -13.63
C GLY A 121 -9.27 14.58 -14.51
N PHE A 122 -8.24 15.34 -14.12
CA PHE A 122 -7.66 16.37 -14.97
C PHE A 122 -6.73 15.78 -16.04
N PHE A 123 -5.74 14.97 -15.63
CA PHE A 123 -4.76 14.37 -16.54
C PHE A 123 -4.08 13.14 -15.91
N LEU A 124 -3.72 12.15 -16.74
CA LEU A 124 -3.05 10.93 -16.29
C LEU A 124 -1.68 11.19 -15.63
N ILE A 125 -0.83 12.01 -16.24
CA ILE A 125 0.54 12.26 -15.75
C ILE A 125 0.54 12.96 -14.38
N PRO A 126 -0.21 14.06 -14.17
CA PRO A 126 -0.41 14.64 -12.83
C PRO A 126 -0.97 13.65 -11.81
N GLY A 127 -1.91 12.79 -12.20
CA GLY A 127 -2.43 11.71 -11.36
C GLY A 127 -1.32 10.81 -10.81
N TRP A 128 -0.43 10.34 -11.69
CA TRP A 128 0.73 9.52 -11.30
C TRP A 128 1.71 10.25 -10.38
N ILE A 129 1.96 11.55 -10.63
CA ILE A 129 2.86 12.35 -9.79
C ILE A 129 2.28 12.52 -8.38
N VAL A 130 0.97 12.81 -8.27
CA VAL A 130 0.29 12.95 -6.98
C VAL A 130 0.29 11.61 -6.24
N LEU A 131 -0.05 10.51 -6.92
CA LEU A 131 -0.03 9.18 -6.33
C LEU A 131 1.36 8.81 -5.80
N ALA A 132 2.42 9.04 -6.59
CA ALA A 132 3.79 8.82 -6.16
C ALA A 132 4.14 9.66 -4.93
N GLY A 133 3.77 10.94 -4.93
CA GLY A 133 3.96 11.87 -3.83
C GLY A 133 3.29 11.49 -2.52
N LEU A 134 2.15 10.81 -2.62
CA LEU A 134 1.34 10.38 -1.49
C LEU A 134 1.60 8.92 -1.11
N PHE A 135 2.51 8.24 -1.79
CA PHE A 135 2.73 6.79 -1.69
C PHE A 135 3.05 6.33 -0.26
N VAL A 136 3.83 7.12 0.49
CA VAL A 136 4.24 6.81 1.88
C VAL A 136 3.44 7.58 2.94
N THR A 137 2.30 8.18 2.57
CA THR A 137 1.49 9.00 3.48
C THR A 137 0.98 8.20 4.69
N LEU A 138 0.40 7.02 4.46
CA LEU A 138 -0.14 6.20 5.55
C LEU A 138 0.94 5.57 6.41
N PRO A 139 2.02 4.98 5.87
CA PRO A 139 3.16 4.58 6.68
C PRO A 139 3.68 5.74 7.55
N ALA A 140 3.85 6.95 6.99
CA ALA A 140 4.28 8.11 7.77
C ALA A 140 3.28 8.50 8.87
N LEU A 141 1.98 8.48 8.58
CA LEU A 141 0.93 8.78 9.56
C LEU A 141 0.95 7.78 10.73
N LEU A 142 1.05 6.49 10.43
CA LEU A 142 0.98 5.42 11.42
C LEU A 142 2.25 5.36 12.28
N ALA A 143 3.42 5.50 11.67
CA ALA A 143 4.71 5.45 12.39
C ALA A 143 4.96 6.72 13.21
N GLU A 144 4.67 7.90 12.65
CA GLU A 144 4.98 9.17 13.32
C GLU A 144 3.84 9.68 14.21
N GLY A 145 2.63 9.10 14.11
CA GLY A 145 1.47 9.49 14.93
C GLY A 145 1.00 10.93 14.69
N GLY A 146 1.24 11.46 13.48
CA GLY A 146 0.93 12.84 13.11
C GLY A 146 -0.57 13.12 12.87
N SER A 147 -0.88 14.37 12.51
CA SER A 147 -2.23 14.75 12.06
C SER A 147 -2.50 14.22 10.64
N PRO A 148 -3.73 13.77 10.32
CA PRO A 148 -4.06 13.28 8.98
C PRO A 148 -3.88 14.32 7.88
N PHE A 149 -3.93 15.61 8.22
CA PHE A 149 -3.69 16.72 7.28
C PHE A 149 -2.20 17.06 7.11
N ALA A 150 -1.37 16.70 8.10
CA ALA A 150 0.07 16.92 8.03
C ALA A 150 0.81 15.77 7.32
N ALA A 151 0.25 14.55 7.36
CA ALA A 151 0.87 13.36 6.79
C ALA A 151 1.17 13.46 5.28
N PRO A 152 0.30 14.01 4.41
CA PRO A 152 0.62 14.21 2.99
C PRO A 152 1.84 15.11 2.78
N GLY A 153 1.93 16.20 3.54
CA GLY A 153 3.08 17.11 3.49
C GLY A 153 4.36 16.42 3.96
N ARG A 154 4.26 15.58 4.99
CA ARG A 154 5.38 14.77 5.49
C ARG A 154 5.85 13.74 4.45
N SER A 155 4.92 13.03 3.78
CA SER A 155 5.24 12.12 2.66
C SER A 155 6.06 12.84 1.60
N TRP A 156 5.61 14.03 1.19
CA TRP A 156 6.29 14.83 0.18
C TRP A 156 7.70 15.30 0.61
N GLN A 157 7.86 15.62 1.90
CA GLN A 157 9.16 15.98 2.47
C GLN A 157 10.12 14.80 2.47
N LEU A 158 9.66 13.61 2.89
CA LEU A 158 10.47 12.39 2.90
C LEU A 158 10.96 12.05 1.49
N MET A 159 10.11 12.22 0.48
CA MET A 159 10.46 11.96 -0.92
C MET A 159 11.47 12.92 -1.55
N ASN A 160 11.83 14.02 -0.89
CA ASN A 160 12.82 14.94 -1.45
C ASN A 160 14.17 14.24 -1.65
N GLY A 161 14.72 14.34 -2.85
CA GLY A 161 15.91 13.59 -3.28
C GLY A 161 15.62 12.23 -3.92
N HIS A 162 14.41 11.68 -3.75
CA HIS A 162 14.05 10.32 -4.19
C HIS A 162 12.77 10.25 -5.05
N LYS A 163 12.34 11.39 -5.60
CA LYS A 163 11.08 11.50 -6.37
C LYS A 163 11.03 10.55 -7.58
N LEU A 164 12.13 10.47 -8.34
CA LEU A 164 12.19 9.68 -9.57
C LEU A 164 12.18 8.17 -9.30
N PRO A 165 12.98 7.62 -8.35
CA PRO A 165 12.87 6.21 -7.96
C PRO A 165 11.47 5.81 -7.47
N ILE A 166 10.82 6.65 -6.66
CA ILE A 166 9.48 6.36 -6.12
C ILE A 166 8.43 6.44 -7.23
N PHE A 167 8.53 7.44 -8.11
CA PHE A 167 7.67 7.52 -9.29
C PHE A 167 7.82 6.26 -10.17
N ALA A 168 9.05 5.83 -10.45
CA ALA A 168 9.31 4.63 -11.23
C ALA A 168 8.76 3.36 -10.54
N LEU A 169 8.89 3.25 -9.22
CA LEU A 169 8.33 2.15 -8.43
C LEU A 169 6.80 2.11 -8.54
N VAL A 170 6.12 3.23 -8.30
CA VAL A 170 4.65 3.32 -8.37
C VAL A 170 4.14 3.05 -9.78
N LEU A 171 4.81 3.60 -10.79
CA LEU A 171 4.49 3.35 -12.19
C LEU A 171 4.65 1.86 -12.54
N MET A 172 5.75 1.24 -12.12
CA MET A 172 6.01 -0.18 -12.38
C MET A 172 4.96 -1.08 -11.73
N LEU A 173 4.64 -0.87 -10.45
CA LEU A 173 3.58 -1.63 -9.75
C LEU A 173 2.23 -1.51 -10.46
N SER A 174 1.94 -0.33 -10.97
CA SER A 174 0.69 -0.09 -11.69
C SER A 174 0.68 -0.70 -13.09
N VAL A 175 1.82 -0.70 -13.79
CA VAL A 175 1.96 -1.43 -15.05
C VAL A 175 1.76 -2.93 -14.82
N VAL A 176 2.32 -3.48 -13.73
CA VAL A 176 2.13 -4.90 -13.36
C VAL A 176 0.65 -5.20 -13.12
N GLU A 177 -0.06 -4.36 -12.35
CA GLU A 177 -1.52 -4.46 -12.17
C GLU A 177 -2.25 -4.53 -13.52
N ARG A 178 -2.00 -3.56 -14.41
CA ARG A 178 -2.66 -3.51 -15.72
C ARG A 178 -2.30 -4.68 -16.62
N CYS A 179 -1.08 -5.21 -16.52
CA CYS A 179 -0.68 -6.40 -17.26
C CYS A 179 -1.47 -7.62 -16.80
N PHE A 180 -1.73 -7.77 -15.49
CA PHE A 180 -2.56 -8.85 -14.98
C PHE A 180 -4.02 -8.74 -15.44
N ASP A 181 -4.62 -7.56 -15.35
CA ASP A 181 -5.98 -7.31 -15.83
C ASP A 181 -6.12 -7.70 -17.32
N LEU A 182 -5.23 -7.15 -18.16
CA LEU A 182 -5.23 -7.43 -19.60
C LEU A 182 -4.97 -8.90 -19.91
N LEU A 183 -4.09 -9.56 -19.15
CA LEU A 183 -3.78 -10.97 -19.34
C LEU A 183 -4.99 -11.85 -19.00
N THR A 184 -5.69 -11.55 -17.89
CA THR A 184 -6.89 -12.29 -17.48
C THR A 184 -8.02 -12.13 -18.49
N ASP A 185 -8.19 -10.93 -19.04
CA ASP A 185 -9.18 -10.64 -20.08
C ASP A 185 -8.84 -11.34 -21.39
N TYR A 186 -7.58 -11.25 -21.83
CA TYR A 186 -7.08 -11.87 -23.06
C TYR A 186 -7.26 -13.40 -23.04
N LEU A 187 -6.92 -14.03 -21.92
CA LEU A 187 -7.03 -15.47 -21.73
C LEU A 187 -8.44 -15.92 -21.34
N LYS A 188 -9.39 -14.98 -21.15
CA LYS A 188 -10.75 -15.24 -20.67
C LYS A 188 -10.78 -16.09 -19.40
N LEU A 189 -9.86 -15.80 -18.47
CA LEU A 189 -9.77 -16.52 -17.21
C LEU A 189 -11.00 -16.23 -16.35
N PRO A 190 -11.38 -17.14 -15.44
CA PRO A 190 -12.45 -16.88 -14.49
C PRO A 190 -12.15 -15.61 -13.68
N ALA A 191 -13.17 -14.81 -13.39
CA ALA A 191 -13.04 -13.55 -12.63
C ALA A 191 -12.31 -13.73 -11.29
N LEU A 192 -12.47 -14.90 -10.65
CA LEU A 192 -11.77 -15.24 -9.40
C LEU A 192 -10.24 -15.18 -9.55
N VAL A 193 -9.70 -15.53 -10.72
CA VAL A 193 -8.26 -15.45 -11.01
C VAL A 193 -7.80 -14.00 -11.10
N GLY A 194 -8.59 -13.12 -11.73
CA GLY A 194 -8.33 -11.68 -11.76
C GLY A 194 -8.37 -11.06 -10.37
N VAL A 195 -9.36 -11.40 -9.56
CA VAL A 195 -9.45 -10.97 -8.15
C VAL A 195 -8.22 -11.42 -7.36
N PHE A 196 -7.81 -12.69 -7.50
CA PHE A 196 -6.64 -13.22 -6.83
C PHE A 196 -5.35 -12.46 -7.23
N ALA A 197 -5.15 -12.23 -8.52
CA ALA A 197 -4.01 -11.48 -9.03
C ALA A 197 -4.01 -10.03 -8.52
N ALA A 198 -5.16 -9.36 -8.55
CA ALA A 198 -5.31 -8.00 -8.01
C ALA A 198 -4.93 -7.96 -6.52
N VAL A 199 -5.53 -8.82 -5.69
CA VAL A 199 -5.25 -8.92 -4.25
C VAL A 199 -3.75 -9.07 -3.99
N LEU A 200 -3.06 -9.90 -4.78
CA LEU A 200 -1.62 -10.10 -4.69
C LEU A 200 -0.81 -8.85 -5.06
N VAL A 201 -1.16 -8.18 -6.16
CA VAL A 201 -0.48 -6.94 -6.59
C VAL A 201 -0.66 -5.83 -5.56
N TYR A 202 -1.85 -5.66 -5.01
CA TYR A 202 -2.08 -4.70 -3.94
C TYR A 202 -1.33 -5.07 -2.65
N ALA A 203 -1.14 -6.37 -2.37
CA ALA A 203 -0.35 -6.83 -1.21
C ALA A 203 1.11 -6.41 -1.38
N LEU A 204 1.66 -6.65 -2.56
CA LEU A 204 2.99 -6.19 -2.91
C LEU A 204 3.11 -4.66 -2.83
N GLN A 205 2.13 -3.91 -3.33
CA GLN A 205 2.11 -2.45 -3.27
C GLN A 205 2.08 -1.91 -1.84
N ALA A 206 1.27 -2.52 -0.97
CA ALA A 206 1.18 -2.17 0.45
C ALA A 206 2.52 -2.41 1.16
N VAL A 207 3.15 -3.58 0.95
CA VAL A 207 4.47 -3.88 1.50
C VAL A 207 5.52 -2.90 0.94
N ALA A 208 5.50 -2.63 -0.36
CA ALA A 208 6.42 -1.68 -0.99
C ALA A 208 6.30 -0.27 -0.43
N ALA A 209 5.10 0.18 -0.08
CA ALA A 209 4.90 1.47 0.58
C ALA A 209 5.55 1.51 1.98
N VAL A 210 5.43 0.44 2.76
CA VAL A 210 6.05 0.33 4.10
C VAL A 210 7.58 0.28 3.99
N VAL A 211 8.11 -0.57 3.10
CA VAL A 211 9.56 -0.67 2.87
C VAL A 211 10.15 0.65 2.36
N THR A 212 9.45 1.32 1.44
CA THR A 212 9.88 2.64 0.94
C THR A 212 9.92 3.66 2.07
N TYR A 213 8.94 3.65 2.99
CA TYR A 213 8.93 4.54 4.13
C TYR A 213 10.11 4.30 5.09
N GLU A 214 10.41 3.03 5.40
CA GLU A 214 11.54 2.67 6.26
C GLU A 214 12.87 3.09 5.63
N ASP A 215 13.04 2.87 4.33
CA ASP A 215 14.25 3.28 3.60
C ASP A 215 14.39 4.80 3.54
N LEU A 216 13.29 5.55 3.37
CA LEU A 216 13.30 7.02 3.36
C LEU A 216 13.62 7.64 4.73
N THR A 217 13.20 6.99 5.81
CA THR A 217 13.42 7.50 7.17
C THR A 217 14.74 7.01 7.76
N GLY A 218 15.39 6.03 7.15
CA GLY A 218 16.63 5.45 7.63
C GLY A 218 16.45 4.53 8.85
N HIS A 219 15.22 4.09 9.14
CA HIS A 219 14.93 3.16 10.24
C HIS A 219 15.41 1.72 9.96
N GLY A 220 16.00 1.45 8.80
CA GLY A 220 16.75 0.24 8.51
C GLY A 220 15.96 -1.08 8.58
N PRO A 221 16.51 -2.20 8.07
CA PRO A 221 15.85 -3.50 8.04
C PRO A 221 15.84 -4.24 9.39
N ASP A 222 16.04 -3.56 10.52
CA ASP A 222 16.12 -4.24 11.83
C ASP A 222 14.83 -5.02 12.13
N LEU A 223 13.73 -4.66 11.48
CA LEU A 223 12.43 -5.34 11.56
C LEU A 223 12.32 -6.65 10.75
N VAL A 224 13.29 -6.97 9.88
CA VAL A 224 13.14 -7.97 8.80
C VAL A 224 14.17 -9.08 8.89
N LEU A 225 15.33 -8.82 9.51
CA LEU A 225 16.42 -9.78 9.64
C LEU A 225 16.97 -9.84 11.08
N ALA A 226 16.15 -9.51 12.08
CA ALA A 226 16.39 -10.10 13.38
C ALA A 226 16.25 -11.61 13.17
N GLU A 227 17.37 -12.30 12.97
CA GLU A 227 17.38 -13.76 13.13
C GLU A 227 16.69 -14.04 14.47
N PRO A 228 15.79 -15.02 14.53
CA PRO A 228 15.18 -15.38 15.80
C PRO A 228 16.31 -15.52 16.83
N PRO A 229 16.16 -14.95 18.05
CA PRO A 229 17.22 -14.94 19.03
C PRO A 229 17.79 -16.35 19.13
N SER A 230 19.11 -16.45 19.03
CA SER A 230 19.74 -17.76 19.00
C SER A 230 19.36 -18.52 20.28
N GLU A 231 19.28 -19.86 20.24
CA GLU A 231 18.98 -20.64 21.45
C GLU A 231 19.91 -20.30 22.63
N ALA A 232 21.11 -19.76 22.33
CA ALA A 232 22.06 -19.26 23.32
C ALA A 232 21.61 -17.95 23.99
N GLU A 233 21.03 -17.00 23.25
CA GLU A 233 20.49 -15.75 23.80
C GLU A 233 19.26 -16.03 24.67
N LEU A 234 18.37 -16.93 24.22
CA LEU A 234 17.22 -17.37 25.00
C LEU A 234 17.63 -18.08 26.32
N ALA A 235 18.72 -18.86 26.29
CA ALA A 235 19.23 -19.54 27.47
C ALA A 235 19.97 -18.62 28.46
N GLU A 236 20.42 -17.44 28.01
CA GLU A 236 21.08 -16.44 28.86
C GLU A 236 20.08 -15.51 29.55
N GLU A 237 18.91 -15.27 28.95
CA GLU A 237 17.83 -14.47 29.53
C GLU A 237 17.08 -15.20 30.68
N ASP A 238 17.11 -16.55 30.68
CA ASP A 238 16.52 -17.39 31.72
C ASP A 238 17.41 -17.58 32.99
N ARG A 239 18.62 -16.97 33.03
CA ARG A 239 19.56 -17.07 34.16
C ARG A 239 19.61 -15.83 35.04
#